data_AF-Q2U5I8-F1
#
_entry.id   AF-Q2U5I8-F1
#
_cell.length_a   1.000
_cell.length_b   1.000
_cell.length_c   1.000
_cell.angle_alpha   90.00
_cell.angle_beta   90.00
_cell.angle_gamma   90.00
#
_symmetry.space_group_name_H-M   'P 1'
#
loop_
_entity.id
_entity.type
_entity.pdbx_description
1 polymer ?
#
loop_
_entity_poly.entity_id
_entity_poly.type
_entity_poly.pdbx_seq_one_letter_code
_entity_poly.pdbx_strand_id
1 'polypeptide(L)'
;MVIPSSGNLTIDAVRDIKKFARNGLPVILSGGLPNAYYTGDGNTDALAMEISSLEEVQNVHIVSPGQASKILQSLGIAPRVQVQAKGTWYSTWRSDADGVDYLFVLGDTVDTAGNLSVATTKRPYFFDPWTGSQSPVLEYQQSSGRTVVPLHLAANQTTILGFRGTTSNTSLHATQVPSSVIGYNYGNRENKVQLHVSSGSTDQTLSLSNGKTISQLTTKDPAPAYQLTNWTLTVEHWERPDNLSDASIIAAKHNTTHKLTSLISWQDIPSIANASGVGYYTTNITWPPTTNTADGAYLFLPQTPNAARVYFNGHRLQAFDFQAPKLDLSAYLVSGENELTVEVPSTMWNYLRTMLDELYSAGSLPQLEGSGPDPVHNGLIGVVSVVPFVNVNVDLF
;
A
#
# COMPACT_ATOMS: atom_id res chain seq x y z
N MET A 1 -6.57 -25.17 16.99
CA MET A 1 -7.77 -24.40 17.42
C MET A 1 -7.38 -23.52 18.60
N VAL A 2 -7.76 -22.25 18.62
CA VAL A 2 -7.48 -21.33 19.74
C VAL A 2 -8.82 -20.92 20.36
N ILE A 3 -8.95 -21.05 21.68
CA ILE A 3 -10.16 -20.73 22.42
C ILE A 3 -9.80 -19.72 23.50
N PRO A 4 -10.34 -18.49 23.48
CA PRO A 4 -10.06 -17.50 24.52
C PRO A 4 -10.83 -17.83 25.80
N SER A 5 -10.25 -17.49 26.96
CA SER A 5 -10.91 -17.69 28.27
C SER A 5 -12.18 -16.84 28.45
N SER A 6 -12.35 -15.78 27.66
CA SER A 6 -13.58 -14.99 27.61
C SER A 6 -14.75 -15.70 26.90
N GLY A 7 -14.49 -16.83 26.23
CA GLY A 7 -15.51 -17.62 25.57
C GLY A 7 -16.36 -18.44 26.55
N ASN A 8 -17.58 -18.80 26.13
CA ASN A 8 -18.45 -19.73 26.84
C ASN A 8 -18.56 -21.03 26.02
N LEU A 9 -18.40 -22.20 26.66
CA LEU A 9 -18.53 -23.51 26.00
C LEU A 9 -19.80 -24.23 26.45
N THR A 10 -20.42 -24.96 25.52
CA THR A 10 -21.46 -25.95 25.84
C THR A 10 -20.84 -27.32 26.10
N ILE A 11 -21.59 -28.24 26.71
CA ILE A 11 -21.11 -29.60 26.99
C ILE A 11 -20.70 -30.35 25.71
N ASP A 12 -21.48 -30.20 24.63
CA ASP A 12 -21.18 -30.85 23.35
C ASP A 12 -19.95 -30.25 22.69
N ALA A 13 -19.74 -28.93 22.82
CA ALA A 13 -18.51 -28.29 22.35
C ALA A 13 -17.28 -28.86 23.08
N VAL A 14 -17.34 -29.06 24.41
CA VAL A 14 -16.23 -29.65 25.17
C VAL A 14 -15.94 -31.08 24.70
N ARG A 15 -16.98 -31.90 24.46
CA ARG A 15 -16.82 -33.26 23.93
C ARG A 15 -16.15 -33.27 22.55
N ASP A 16 -16.57 -32.38 21.65
CA ASP A 16 -15.98 -32.24 20.33
C ASP A 16 -14.52 -31.74 20.39
N ILE A 17 -14.22 -30.79 21.26
CA ILE A 17 -12.85 -30.32 21.50
C ILE A 17 -11.96 -31.48 21.95
N LYS A 18 -12.40 -32.29 22.92
CA LYS A 18 -11.66 -33.48 23.37
C LYS A 18 -11.44 -34.48 22.23
N LYS A 19 -12.46 -34.72 21.42
CA LYS A 19 -12.38 -35.60 20.24
C LYS A 19 -11.35 -35.10 19.24
N PHE A 20 -11.36 -33.81 18.90
CA PHE A 20 -10.38 -33.24 17.98
C PHE A 20 -8.96 -33.26 18.53
N ALA A 21 -8.78 -32.93 19.81
CA ALA A 21 -7.49 -32.97 20.48
C ALA A 21 -6.88 -34.38 20.46
N ARG A 22 -7.67 -35.41 20.80
CA ARG A 22 -7.27 -36.82 20.76
C ARG A 22 -6.96 -37.30 19.34
N ASN A 23 -7.58 -36.72 18.32
CA ASN A 23 -7.30 -36.98 16.90
C ASN A 23 -6.13 -36.15 16.34
N GLY A 24 -5.36 -35.46 17.19
CA GLY A 24 -4.12 -34.79 16.80
C GLY A 24 -4.25 -33.31 16.47
N LEU A 25 -5.44 -32.68 16.60
CA LEU A 25 -5.57 -31.23 16.44
C LEU A 25 -5.10 -30.49 17.71
N PRO A 26 -4.07 -29.64 17.66
CA PRO A 26 -3.68 -28.88 18.85
C PRO A 26 -4.75 -27.87 19.25
N VAL A 27 -5.09 -27.86 20.54
CA VAL A 27 -6.07 -26.95 21.14
C VAL A 27 -5.32 -26.04 22.10
N ILE A 28 -5.46 -24.73 21.93
CA ILE A 28 -4.80 -23.72 22.77
C ILE A 28 -5.88 -22.94 23.51
N LEU A 29 -5.91 -23.06 24.83
CA LEU A 29 -6.78 -22.28 25.71
C LEU A 29 -6.02 -21.01 26.11
N SER A 30 -6.38 -19.88 25.49
CA SER A 30 -5.67 -18.62 25.66
C SER A 30 -6.28 -17.79 26.78
N GLY A 31 -5.50 -17.53 27.82
CA GLY A 31 -5.95 -16.82 29.01
C GLY A 31 -6.53 -17.72 30.10
N GLY A 32 -6.32 -19.04 30.04
CA GLY A 32 -6.87 -20.02 30.98
C GLY A 32 -8.05 -20.80 30.41
N LEU A 33 -8.79 -21.48 31.30
CA LEU A 33 -10.01 -22.21 30.94
C LEU A 33 -11.12 -21.25 30.49
N PRO A 34 -11.89 -21.59 29.43
CA PRO A 34 -13.12 -20.90 29.07
C PRO A 34 -14.22 -21.05 30.13
N ASN A 35 -15.24 -20.20 30.04
CA ASN A 35 -16.39 -20.24 30.93
C ASN A 35 -17.43 -21.28 30.48
N ALA A 36 -18.31 -21.68 31.40
CA ALA A 36 -19.45 -22.54 31.10
C ALA A 36 -20.64 -21.73 30.55
N TYR A 37 -21.26 -22.22 29.49
CA TYR A 37 -22.52 -21.64 28.99
C TYR A 37 -23.68 -21.97 29.94
N TYR A 38 -24.50 -20.98 30.30
CA TYR A 38 -25.62 -21.17 31.20
C TYR A 38 -26.70 -22.09 30.60
N THR A 39 -27.13 -23.08 31.38
CA THR A 39 -28.28 -23.94 31.10
C THR A 39 -29.57 -23.30 31.63
N GLY A 40 -30.73 -23.80 31.17
CA GLY A 40 -32.04 -23.26 31.57
C GLY A 40 -32.37 -23.32 33.06
N ASP A 41 -31.65 -24.16 33.83
CA ASP A 41 -31.74 -24.27 35.29
C ASP A 41 -30.66 -23.45 36.03
N GLY A 42 -29.77 -22.76 35.29
CA GLY A 42 -28.70 -21.92 35.83
C GLY A 42 -27.53 -22.69 36.47
N ASN A 43 -27.55 -24.02 36.48
CA ASN A 43 -26.50 -24.84 37.08
C ASN A 43 -25.41 -25.21 36.06
N THR A 44 -24.18 -24.75 36.30
CA THR A 44 -23.04 -25.01 35.42
C THR A 44 -21.99 -25.95 36.02
N ASP A 45 -22.18 -26.50 37.22
CA ASP A 45 -21.12 -27.20 37.96
C ASP A 45 -20.57 -28.42 37.20
N ALA A 46 -21.45 -29.24 36.63
CA ALA A 46 -21.07 -30.39 35.82
C ALA A 46 -20.29 -29.99 34.56
N LEU A 47 -20.67 -28.87 33.95
CA LEU A 47 -20.01 -28.34 32.77
C LEU A 47 -18.66 -27.71 33.11
N ALA A 48 -18.55 -27.00 34.24
CA ALA A 48 -17.30 -26.45 34.74
C ALA A 48 -16.28 -27.57 35.01
N MET A 49 -16.70 -28.67 35.65
CA MET A 49 -15.86 -29.86 35.83
C MET A 49 -15.44 -30.48 34.49
N GLU A 50 -16.36 -30.58 33.54
CA GLU A 50 -16.05 -31.12 32.22
C GLU A 50 -15.07 -30.21 31.44
N ILE A 51 -15.19 -28.88 31.58
CA ILE A 51 -14.21 -27.92 31.01
C ILE A 51 -12.85 -28.10 31.67
N SER A 52 -12.76 -28.22 33.00
CA SER A 52 -11.50 -28.45 33.71
C SER A 52 -10.78 -29.71 33.25
N SER A 53 -11.52 -30.78 32.93
CA SER A 53 -10.92 -32.02 32.41
C SER A 53 -10.30 -31.89 31.01
N LEU A 54 -10.41 -30.73 30.33
CA LEU A 54 -9.62 -30.45 29.13
C LEU A 54 -8.11 -30.38 29.43
N GLU A 55 -7.72 -30.03 30.66
CA GLU A 55 -6.32 -29.96 31.10
C GLU A 55 -5.59 -31.30 31.00
N GLU A 56 -6.33 -32.39 31.16
CA GLU A 56 -5.79 -33.75 31.16
C GLU A 56 -5.60 -34.30 29.73
N VAL A 57 -6.03 -33.57 28.70
CA VAL A 57 -5.95 -34.01 27.31
C VAL A 57 -4.59 -33.60 26.72
N GLN A 58 -3.78 -34.58 26.32
CA GLN A 58 -2.39 -34.41 25.87
C GLN A 58 -2.13 -33.29 24.84
N ASN A 59 -3.09 -33.03 23.94
CA ASN A 59 -2.97 -32.03 22.87
C ASN A 59 -3.71 -30.71 23.17
N VAL A 60 -4.08 -30.50 24.43
CA VAL A 60 -4.61 -29.25 24.95
C VAL A 60 -3.49 -28.51 25.67
N HIS A 61 -3.32 -27.23 25.34
CA HIS A 61 -2.30 -26.37 25.90
C HIS A 61 -2.95 -25.13 26.51
N ILE A 62 -2.67 -24.86 27.78
CA ILE A 62 -3.12 -23.65 28.45
C ILE A 62 -2.00 -22.63 28.47
N VAL A 63 -2.32 -21.40 28.08
CA VAL A 63 -1.35 -20.31 28.00
C VAL A 63 -1.92 -19.01 28.55
N SER A 64 -1.06 -18.10 28.98
CA SER A 64 -1.44 -16.72 29.28
C SER A 64 -1.96 -15.99 28.03
N PRO A 65 -2.73 -14.90 28.19
CA PRO A 65 -3.18 -14.08 27.06
C PRO A 65 -1.99 -13.62 26.20
N GLY A 66 -2.14 -13.71 24.87
CA GLY A 66 -1.11 -13.30 23.91
C GLY A 66 0.03 -14.32 23.67
N GLN A 67 0.06 -15.47 24.37
CA GLN A 67 1.12 -16.49 24.20
C GLN A 67 0.78 -17.60 23.19
N ALA A 68 -0.37 -17.53 22.53
CA ALA A 68 -0.82 -18.57 21.60
C ALA A 68 0.16 -18.81 20.43
N SER A 69 0.75 -17.74 19.88
CA SER A 69 1.73 -17.83 18.78
C SER A 69 3.00 -18.58 19.19
N LYS A 70 3.46 -18.41 20.43
CA LYS A 70 4.64 -19.11 20.96
C LYS A 70 4.41 -20.61 21.07
N ILE A 71 3.22 -21.03 21.50
CA ILE A 71 2.87 -22.47 21.54
C ILE A 71 2.72 -23.06 20.15
N LEU A 72 2.08 -22.34 19.21
CA LEU A 72 2.04 -22.78 17.81
C LEU A 72 3.45 -23.03 17.28
N GLN A 73 4.40 -22.13 17.56
CA GLN A 73 5.79 -22.30 17.17
C GLN A 73 6.47 -23.50 17.84
N SER A 74 6.28 -23.73 19.15
CA SER A 74 6.85 -24.90 19.84
C SER A 74 6.30 -26.23 19.33
N LEU A 75 5.10 -26.21 18.74
CA LEU A 75 4.47 -27.37 18.10
C LEU A 75 4.91 -27.54 16.63
N GLY A 76 5.85 -26.74 16.14
CA GLY A 76 6.30 -26.77 14.74
C GLY A 76 5.32 -26.16 13.74
N ILE A 77 4.28 -25.46 14.22
CA ILE A 77 3.30 -24.78 13.36
C ILE A 77 3.84 -23.37 13.06
N ALA A 78 4.54 -23.25 11.94
CA ALA A 78 5.05 -21.98 11.45
C ALA A 78 3.96 -21.16 10.73
N PRO A 79 4.02 -19.81 10.81
CA PRO A 79 3.10 -18.97 10.06
C PRO A 79 3.30 -19.14 8.55
N ARG A 80 2.17 -19.17 7.82
CA ARG A 80 2.18 -19.17 6.36
C ARG A 80 2.83 -17.91 5.81
N VAL A 81 2.51 -16.76 6.40
CA VAL A 81 3.10 -15.45 6.08
C VAL A 81 3.72 -14.91 7.35
N GLN A 82 5.00 -14.58 7.30
CA GLN A 82 5.74 -13.95 8.39
C GLN A 82 6.20 -12.57 7.92
N VAL A 83 5.80 -11.55 8.68
CA VAL A 83 6.21 -10.16 8.47
C VAL A 83 7.41 -9.87 9.38
N GLN A 84 8.46 -9.27 8.82
CA GLN A 84 9.57 -8.73 9.59
C GLN A 84 9.82 -7.27 9.16
N ALA A 85 9.23 -6.31 9.87
CA ALA A 85 9.33 -4.88 9.59
C ALA A 85 9.40 -4.07 10.89
N LYS A 86 9.84 -2.81 10.82
CA LYS A 86 9.77 -1.85 11.93
C LYS A 86 8.38 -1.18 11.94
N GLY A 87 7.36 -1.96 12.27
CA GLY A 87 5.96 -1.54 12.24
C GLY A 87 5.04 -2.75 12.11
N THR A 88 3.74 -2.49 12.04
CA THR A 88 2.73 -3.55 11.85
C THR A 88 2.36 -3.62 10.39
N TRP A 89 2.46 -4.80 9.76
CA TRP A 89 1.82 -5.06 8.48
C TRP A 89 0.73 -6.11 8.65
N TYR A 90 -0.47 -5.79 8.19
CA TYR A 90 -1.60 -6.70 8.20
C TYR A 90 -1.61 -7.50 6.91
N SER A 91 -1.62 -8.83 7.01
CA SER A 91 -1.57 -9.72 5.85
C SER A 91 -2.82 -10.59 5.76
N THR A 92 -3.30 -10.79 4.53
CA THR A 92 -4.41 -11.71 4.23
C THR A 92 -4.01 -12.63 3.09
N TRP A 93 -4.18 -13.93 3.30
CA TRP A 93 -3.89 -14.97 2.32
C TRP A 93 -5.17 -15.53 1.69
N ARG A 94 -5.18 -15.66 0.36
CA ARG A 94 -6.22 -16.34 -0.41
C ARG A 94 -5.58 -17.25 -1.45
N SER A 95 -6.30 -18.27 -1.89
CA SER A 95 -5.90 -19.14 -2.99
C SER A 95 -7.12 -19.36 -3.89
N ASP A 96 -6.94 -19.37 -5.20
CA ASP A 96 -8.01 -19.70 -6.14
C ASP A 96 -7.98 -21.17 -6.60
N ALA A 97 -8.95 -21.55 -7.43
CA ALA A 97 -9.06 -22.90 -7.97
C ALA A 97 -7.97 -23.24 -9.01
N ASP A 98 -7.39 -22.22 -9.65
CA ASP A 98 -6.31 -22.35 -10.63
C ASP A 98 -4.94 -22.51 -9.95
N GLY A 99 -4.90 -22.44 -8.62
CA GLY A 99 -3.71 -22.63 -7.82
C GLY A 99 -2.83 -21.39 -7.74
N VAL A 100 -3.36 -20.20 -7.99
CA VAL A 100 -2.70 -18.94 -7.67
C VAL A 100 -2.94 -18.62 -6.21
N ASP A 101 -1.86 -18.27 -5.50
CA ASP A 101 -1.98 -17.75 -4.14
C ASP A 101 -1.84 -16.23 -4.14
N TYR A 102 -2.68 -15.55 -3.36
CA TYR A 102 -2.72 -14.11 -3.24
C TYR A 102 -2.42 -13.70 -1.81
N LEU A 103 -1.52 -12.75 -1.67
CA LEU A 103 -1.16 -12.11 -0.42
C LEU A 103 -1.43 -10.62 -0.53
N PHE A 104 -2.48 -10.16 0.13
CA PHE A 104 -2.72 -8.74 0.37
C PHE A 104 -1.96 -8.31 1.63
N VAL A 105 -1.26 -7.19 1.56
CA VAL A 105 -0.55 -6.60 2.70
C VAL A 105 -0.89 -5.12 2.81
N LEU A 106 -1.29 -4.69 4.01
CA LEU A 106 -1.46 -3.29 4.39
C LEU A 106 -0.34 -2.90 5.36
N GLY A 107 0.47 -1.92 4.97
CA GLY A 107 1.33 -1.21 5.89
C GLY A 107 0.50 -0.31 6.79
N ASP A 108 0.72 -0.37 8.10
CA ASP A 108 0.00 0.45 9.08
C ASP A 108 0.45 1.93 9.01
N THR A 109 0.42 2.65 10.12
CA THR A 109 0.60 4.12 10.17
C THR A 109 2.00 4.67 9.88
N VAL A 110 3.01 3.82 9.64
CA VAL A 110 4.41 4.26 9.47
C VAL A 110 5.02 3.77 8.16
N ASP A 111 5.82 4.64 7.55
CA ASP A 111 6.71 4.28 6.46
C ASP A 111 7.78 3.29 6.98
N THR A 112 7.85 2.10 6.37
CA THR A 112 8.82 1.09 6.81
C THR A 112 9.24 0.17 5.67
N ALA A 113 10.51 -0.23 5.72
CA ALA A 113 11.04 -1.37 4.99
C ALA A 113 10.96 -2.65 5.83
N GLY A 114 10.87 -3.80 5.17
CA GLY A 114 10.82 -5.09 5.82
C GLY A 114 10.80 -6.26 4.84
N ASN A 115 10.76 -7.47 5.39
CA ASN A 115 10.71 -8.72 4.64
C ASN A 115 9.39 -9.45 4.87
N LEU A 116 8.77 -9.90 3.77
CA LEU A 116 7.69 -10.87 3.79
C LEU A 116 8.23 -12.26 3.50
N SER A 117 8.17 -13.16 4.48
CA SER A 117 8.52 -14.57 4.28
C SER A 117 7.25 -15.41 4.15
N VAL A 118 7.07 -16.06 3.01
CA VAL A 118 5.85 -16.79 2.65
C VAL A 118 6.15 -18.27 2.42
N ALA A 119 5.34 -19.17 2.97
CA ALA A 119 5.46 -20.62 2.82
C ALA A 119 5.04 -21.12 1.42
N THR A 120 5.78 -20.72 0.40
CA THR A 120 5.62 -21.13 -1.00
C THR A 120 6.95 -21.01 -1.75
N THR A 121 7.14 -21.81 -2.79
CA THR A 121 8.25 -21.65 -3.76
C THR A 121 7.78 -21.25 -5.15
N LYS A 122 6.48 -20.94 -5.30
CA LYS A 122 5.93 -20.37 -6.52
C LYS A 122 6.54 -18.97 -6.77
N ARG A 123 6.63 -18.57 -8.04
CA ARG A 123 7.24 -17.29 -8.42
C ARG A 123 6.32 -16.13 -7.99
N PRO A 124 6.85 -15.12 -7.28
CA PRO A 124 6.09 -13.95 -6.88
C PRO A 124 5.93 -12.93 -8.03
N TYR A 125 4.77 -12.27 -8.05
CA TYR A 125 4.41 -11.19 -8.95
C TYR A 125 3.74 -10.07 -8.15
N PHE A 126 4.03 -8.82 -8.49
CA PHE A 126 3.21 -7.69 -8.07
C PHE A 126 1.93 -7.67 -8.89
N PHE A 127 0.80 -7.56 -8.21
CA PHE A 127 -0.51 -7.31 -8.80
C PHE A 127 -0.89 -5.88 -8.44
N ASP A 128 -0.90 -5.00 -9.43
CA ASP A 128 -1.23 -3.61 -9.22
C ASP A 128 -2.76 -3.42 -9.28
N PRO A 129 -3.42 -3.09 -8.14
CA PRO A 129 -4.87 -2.89 -8.13
C PRO A 129 -5.31 -1.61 -8.84
N TRP A 130 -4.39 -0.67 -9.08
CA TRP A 130 -4.68 0.62 -9.74
C TRP A 130 -4.71 0.48 -11.26
N THR A 131 -3.77 -0.28 -11.81
CA THR A 131 -3.62 -0.46 -13.27
C THR A 131 -4.14 -1.80 -13.77
N GLY A 132 -4.34 -2.78 -12.89
CA GLY A 132 -4.62 -4.17 -13.25
C GLY A 132 -3.40 -4.92 -13.80
N SER A 133 -2.22 -4.30 -13.84
CA SER A 133 -1.01 -4.91 -14.36
C SER A 133 -0.46 -5.98 -13.41
N GLN A 134 0.23 -6.97 -14.00
CA GLN A 134 0.92 -8.02 -13.26
C GLN A 134 2.36 -8.08 -13.73
N SER A 135 3.31 -7.85 -12.84
CA SER A 135 4.74 -7.88 -13.15
C SER A 135 5.48 -8.86 -12.24
N PRO A 136 6.43 -9.66 -12.74
CA PRO A 136 7.24 -10.49 -11.87
C PRO A 136 8.00 -9.63 -10.85
N VAL A 137 8.13 -10.12 -9.61
CA VAL A 137 8.99 -9.47 -8.63
C VAL A 137 10.46 -9.72 -9.02
N LEU A 138 11.23 -8.64 -9.15
CA LEU A 138 12.65 -8.72 -9.50
C LEU A 138 13.50 -9.33 -8.38
N GLU A 139 13.29 -8.87 -7.14
CA GLU A 139 14.10 -9.22 -5.97
C GLU A 139 13.33 -10.11 -5.01
N TYR A 140 13.84 -11.33 -4.79
CA TYR A 140 13.35 -12.22 -3.74
C TYR A 140 14.40 -13.29 -3.43
N GLN A 141 14.22 -14.02 -2.33
CA GLN A 141 15.05 -15.17 -1.98
C GLN A 141 14.18 -16.39 -1.75
N GLN A 142 14.65 -17.56 -2.17
CA GLN A 142 13.96 -18.82 -1.90
C GLN A 142 14.87 -19.77 -1.13
N SER A 143 14.42 -20.21 0.05
CA SER A 143 15.13 -21.18 0.86
C SER A 143 14.13 -21.94 1.74
N SER A 144 14.42 -23.22 1.99
CA SER A 144 13.64 -24.05 2.92
C SER A 144 12.12 -24.04 2.69
N GLY A 145 11.69 -24.06 1.42
CA GLY A 145 10.27 -24.06 1.04
C GLY A 145 9.55 -22.71 1.21
N ARG A 146 10.30 -21.62 1.40
CA ARG A 146 9.76 -20.27 1.57
C ARG A 146 10.31 -19.30 0.53
N THR A 147 9.50 -18.30 0.20
CA THR A 147 9.88 -17.15 -0.62
C THR A 147 9.90 -15.91 0.27
N VAL A 148 11.03 -15.21 0.31
CA VAL A 148 11.24 -13.98 1.06
C VAL A 148 11.29 -12.81 0.08
N VAL A 149 10.35 -11.88 0.19
CA VAL A 149 10.26 -10.68 -0.65
C VAL A 149 10.59 -9.46 0.22
N PRO A 150 11.68 -8.72 -0.06
CA PRO A 150 11.92 -7.42 0.56
C PRO A 150 10.93 -6.40 -0.01
N LEU A 151 10.37 -5.57 0.86
CA LEU A 151 9.41 -4.53 0.49
C LEU A 151 9.65 -3.25 1.28
N HIS A 152 9.20 -2.15 0.69
CA HIS A 152 9.05 -0.86 1.33
C HIS A 152 7.60 -0.42 1.17
N LEU A 153 6.92 -0.09 2.28
CA LEU A 153 5.55 0.39 2.28
C LEU A 153 5.49 1.73 2.99
N ALA A 154 4.93 2.73 2.32
CA ALA A 154 4.53 3.98 2.96
C ALA A 154 3.40 3.74 3.97
N ALA A 155 3.14 4.72 4.83
CA ALA A 155 2.04 4.66 5.77
C ALA A 155 0.70 4.44 5.05
N ASN A 156 -0.09 3.48 5.52
CA ASN A 156 -1.38 3.09 4.94
C ASN A 156 -1.30 2.62 3.47
N GLN A 157 -0.12 2.26 2.99
CA GLN A 157 0.05 1.72 1.64
C GLN A 157 -0.34 0.24 1.60
N THR A 158 -0.94 -0.19 0.49
CA THR A 158 -1.27 -1.59 0.25
C THR A 158 -0.48 -2.17 -0.91
N THR A 159 -0.16 -3.47 -0.83
CA THR A 159 0.39 -4.23 -1.96
C THR A 159 -0.28 -5.59 -2.07
N ILE A 160 -0.33 -6.12 -3.29
CA ILE A 160 -0.83 -7.47 -3.58
C ILE A 160 0.29 -8.24 -4.26
N LEU A 161 0.68 -9.36 -3.65
CA LEU A 161 1.58 -10.34 -4.25
C LEU A 161 0.77 -11.56 -4.71
N GLY A 162 0.93 -11.95 -5.97
CA GLY A 162 0.45 -13.22 -6.49
C GLY A 162 1.60 -14.22 -6.64
N PHE A 163 1.36 -15.47 -6.27
CA PHE A 163 2.33 -16.55 -6.37
C PHE A 163 1.79 -17.63 -7.31
N ARG A 164 2.43 -17.78 -8.47
CA ARG A 164 2.00 -18.71 -9.53
C ARG A 164 3.17 -19.49 -10.12
N GLY A 165 2.84 -20.54 -10.88
CA GLY A 165 3.80 -21.48 -11.46
C GLY A 165 4.06 -22.69 -10.57
N THR A 166 4.87 -23.62 -11.06
CA THR A 166 5.23 -24.84 -10.31
C THR A 166 6.46 -24.58 -9.44
N THR A 167 6.63 -25.40 -8.41
CA THR A 167 7.76 -25.38 -7.46
C THR A 167 9.13 -25.63 -8.12
N SER A 168 9.16 -25.91 -9.43
CA SER A 168 10.35 -26.24 -10.23
C SER A 168 10.81 -25.12 -11.16
N ASN A 169 10.17 -23.95 -11.16
CA ASN A 169 10.57 -22.87 -12.04
C ASN A 169 11.82 -22.16 -11.51
N THR A 170 12.97 -22.61 -12.00
CA THR A 170 14.31 -22.01 -11.87
C THR A 170 14.42 -20.68 -12.64
N SER A 171 13.41 -19.81 -12.55
CA SER A 171 13.49 -18.48 -13.13
C SER A 171 14.56 -17.70 -12.38
N LEU A 172 15.62 -17.33 -13.10
CA LEU A 172 16.65 -16.48 -12.52
C LEU A 172 16.02 -15.16 -12.12
N HIS A 173 16.30 -14.75 -10.88
CA HIS A 173 15.85 -13.53 -10.23
C HIS A 173 17.03 -12.89 -9.50
N ALA A 174 16.87 -11.63 -9.11
CA ALA A 174 17.82 -10.96 -8.24
C ALA A 174 17.58 -11.40 -6.79
N THR A 175 18.64 -11.66 -6.05
CA THR A 175 18.61 -11.93 -4.60
C THR A 175 18.99 -10.69 -3.78
N GLN A 176 19.55 -9.68 -4.45
CA GLN A 176 19.93 -8.39 -3.91
C GLN A 176 19.92 -7.35 -5.03
N VAL A 177 19.23 -6.22 -4.84
CA VAL A 177 19.14 -5.14 -5.84
C VAL A 177 19.65 -3.81 -5.25
N PRO A 178 20.59 -3.10 -5.89
CA PRO A 178 21.08 -1.81 -5.39
C PRO A 178 19.99 -0.73 -5.35
N SER A 179 20.05 0.20 -4.40
CA SER A 179 19.04 1.27 -4.27
C SER A 179 19.04 2.25 -5.46
N SER A 180 20.11 2.27 -6.27
CA SER A 180 20.13 3.00 -7.54
C SER A 180 19.22 2.40 -8.62
N VAL A 181 18.76 1.16 -8.45
CA VAL A 181 17.75 0.55 -9.32
C VAL A 181 16.38 0.98 -8.83
N ILE A 182 15.85 2.03 -9.43
CA ILE A 182 14.57 2.62 -9.01
C ILE A 182 13.39 2.05 -9.78
N GLY A 183 13.59 1.13 -10.72
CA GLY A 183 12.52 0.50 -11.48
C GLY A 183 13.07 -0.53 -12.47
N TYR A 184 12.17 -1.25 -13.13
CA TYR A 184 12.56 -2.25 -14.11
C TYR A 184 11.39 -2.60 -15.02
N ASN A 185 11.71 -3.09 -16.22
CA ASN A 185 10.78 -3.69 -17.15
C ASN A 185 11.31 -5.06 -17.59
N TYR A 186 10.43 -6.06 -17.63
CA TYR A 186 10.73 -7.31 -18.31
C TYR A 186 10.50 -7.11 -19.81
N GLY A 187 11.49 -7.49 -20.64
CA GLY A 187 11.31 -7.47 -22.09
C GLY A 187 10.30 -8.52 -22.56
N ASN A 188 10.12 -8.62 -23.88
CA ASN A 188 9.24 -9.63 -24.52
C ASN A 188 9.55 -11.10 -24.13
N ARG A 189 10.67 -11.34 -23.45
CA ARG A 189 11.01 -12.59 -22.78
C ARG A 189 11.30 -12.26 -21.32
N GLU A 190 10.67 -12.98 -20.39
CA GLU A 190 10.82 -12.81 -18.93
C GLU A 190 12.26 -12.96 -18.40
N ASN A 191 13.22 -13.33 -19.27
CA ASN A 191 14.62 -13.56 -18.92
C ASN A 191 15.53 -12.37 -19.28
N LYS A 192 14.98 -11.31 -19.89
CA LYS A 192 15.69 -10.05 -20.12
C LYS A 192 15.03 -8.97 -19.30
N VAL A 193 15.75 -8.45 -18.32
CA VAL A 193 15.28 -7.32 -17.53
C VAL A 193 16.02 -6.06 -17.96
N GLN A 194 15.27 -5.01 -18.23
CA GLN A 194 15.79 -3.66 -18.38
C GLN A 194 15.65 -2.96 -17.03
N LEU A 195 16.76 -2.74 -16.36
CA LEU A 195 16.82 -2.00 -15.10
C LEU A 195 16.85 -0.51 -15.37
N HIS A 196 16.12 0.25 -14.58
CA HIS A 196 16.12 1.71 -14.60
C HIS A 196 17.05 2.19 -13.49
N VAL A 197 18.27 2.59 -13.87
CA VAL A 197 19.34 2.97 -12.93
C VAL A 197 19.42 4.48 -12.83
N SER A 198 19.17 5.04 -11.64
CA SER A 198 19.27 6.47 -11.36
C SER A 198 20.69 6.89 -11.00
N SER A 199 20.90 8.20 -10.90
CA SER A 199 22.14 8.77 -10.36
C SER A 199 22.36 8.31 -8.91
N GLY A 200 23.62 8.24 -8.47
CA GLY A 200 23.97 7.99 -7.08
C GLY A 200 24.97 6.86 -6.91
N SER A 201 25.62 6.80 -5.74
CA SER A 201 26.50 5.70 -5.39
C SER A 201 25.68 4.43 -5.16
N THR A 202 26.11 3.31 -5.75
CA THR A 202 25.56 1.99 -5.43
C THR A 202 25.95 1.62 -4.01
N ASP A 203 24.96 1.46 -3.15
CA ASP A 203 25.09 0.97 -1.78
C ASP A 203 25.49 -0.52 -1.71
N GLN A 204 25.13 -1.28 -2.74
CA GLN A 204 25.43 -2.69 -2.85
C GLN A 204 25.58 -3.12 -4.32
N THR A 205 25.96 -4.37 -4.51
CA THR A 205 26.03 -5.00 -5.84
C THR A 205 24.70 -5.65 -6.21
N LEU A 206 24.39 -5.75 -7.49
CA LEU A 206 23.30 -6.60 -7.97
C LEU A 206 23.74 -8.06 -7.91
N SER A 207 23.06 -8.87 -7.10
CA SER A 207 23.34 -10.31 -6.96
C SER A 207 22.20 -11.12 -7.57
N LEU A 208 22.54 -12.13 -8.35
CA LEU A 208 21.60 -13.02 -9.02
C LEU A 208 21.56 -14.40 -8.35
N SER A 209 20.43 -15.08 -8.49
CA SER A 209 20.19 -16.43 -7.94
C SER A 209 21.12 -17.54 -8.48
N ASN A 210 21.87 -17.30 -9.56
CA ASN A 210 22.92 -18.20 -10.08
C ASN A 210 24.30 -17.91 -9.46
N GLY A 211 24.40 -17.00 -8.50
CA GLY A 211 25.64 -16.59 -7.86
C GLY A 211 26.45 -15.54 -8.63
N LYS A 212 25.98 -15.07 -9.79
CA LYS A 212 26.60 -13.96 -10.51
C LYS A 212 26.32 -12.64 -9.77
N THR A 213 27.35 -11.81 -9.68
CA THR A 213 27.26 -10.47 -9.09
C THR A 213 27.73 -9.42 -10.09
N ILE A 214 27.03 -8.28 -10.14
CA ILE A 214 27.36 -7.13 -10.99
C ILE A 214 27.57 -5.93 -10.06
N SER A 215 28.82 -5.50 -9.93
CA SER A 215 29.21 -4.36 -9.07
C SER A 215 29.03 -3.01 -9.75
N GLN A 216 29.22 -2.95 -11.07
CA GLN A 216 29.01 -1.74 -11.87
C GLN A 216 27.88 -1.97 -12.86
N LEU A 217 26.71 -1.40 -12.58
CA LEU A 217 25.52 -1.55 -13.43
C LEU A 217 25.61 -0.75 -14.74
N THR A 218 26.25 0.42 -14.71
CA THR A 218 26.33 1.31 -15.86
C THR A 218 27.65 2.07 -15.89
N THR A 219 28.10 2.40 -17.09
CA THR A 219 29.21 3.35 -17.34
C THR A 219 28.69 4.73 -17.74
N LYS A 220 27.39 4.86 -17.98
CA LYS A 220 26.73 6.16 -18.17
C LYS A 220 26.70 6.91 -16.85
N ASP A 221 26.60 8.22 -16.93
CA ASP A 221 26.43 9.11 -15.80
C ASP A 221 24.97 9.61 -15.80
N PRO A 222 24.06 8.99 -15.01
CA PRO A 222 22.65 9.35 -15.04
C PRO A 222 22.43 10.73 -14.40
N ALA A 223 21.53 11.54 -14.96
CA ALA A 223 21.21 12.85 -14.41
C ALA A 223 20.62 12.75 -12.99
N PRO A 224 20.95 13.70 -12.09
CA PRO A 224 20.46 13.67 -10.72
C PRO A 224 18.97 13.91 -10.60
N ALA A 225 18.37 13.39 -9.52
CA ALA A 225 17.02 13.73 -9.12
C ALA A 225 16.90 15.24 -8.81
N TYR A 226 15.76 15.84 -9.14
CA TYR A 226 15.49 17.24 -8.85
C TYR A 226 14.02 17.48 -8.50
N GLN A 227 13.77 18.54 -7.74
CA GLN A 227 12.44 18.94 -7.32
C GLN A 227 11.83 19.92 -8.32
N LEU A 228 10.55 19.73 -8.65
CA LEU A 228 9.81 20.65 -9.52
C LEU A 228 9.36 21.88 -8.74
N THR A 229 9.55 23.04 -9.36
CA THR A 229 9.23 24.35 -8.79
C THR A 229 8.40 25.17 -9.80
N ASN A 230 8.12 26.44 -9.49
CA ASN A 230 7.43 27.40 -10.36
C ASN A 230 6.04 26.94 -10.82
N TRP A 231 5.26 26.43 -9.87
CA TRP A 231 3.93 25.90 -10.15
C TRP A 231 2.93 27.02 -10.42
N THR A 232 2.01 26.76 -11.34
CA THR A 232 0.78 27.55 -11.49
C THR A 232 -0.39 26.70 -11.03
N LEU A 233 -1.14 27.18 -10.04
CA LEU A 233 -2.36 26.55 -9.58
C LEU A 233 -3.56 27.31 -10.16
N THR A 234 -4.39 26.63 -10.95
CA THR A 234 -5.74 27.11 -11.27
C THR A 234 -6.74 26.34 -10.41
N VAL A 235 -7.50 27.03 -9.57
CA VAL A 235 -8.58 26.44 -8.77
C VAL A 235 -9.89 26.68 -9.49
N GLU A 236 -10.56 25.60 -9.91
CA GLU A 236 -11.98 25.61 -10.27
C GLU A 236 -12.78 25.52 -8.97
N HIS A 237 -13.35 26.66 -8.57
CA HIS A 237 -14.22 26.78 -7.41
C HIS A 237 -15.58 26.16 -7.72
N TRP A 238 -16.11 25.42 -6.76
CA TRP A 238 -17.43 24.81 -6.81
C TRP A 238 -18.26 25.43 -5.70
N GLU A 239 -19.10 26.39 -6.06
CA GLU A 239 -19.90 27.15 -5.13
C GLU A 239 -21.38 26.80 -5.25
N ARG A 240 -22.18 27.25 -4.28
CA ARG A 240 -23.63 27.09 -4.35
C ARG A 240 -24.22 27.89 -5.52
N PRO A 241 -25.34 27.46 -6.11
CA PRO A 241 -26.14 28.34 -6.95
C PRO A 241 -26.76 29.49 -6.14
N ASP A 242 -27.15 30.57 -6.81
CA ASP A 242 -27.85 31.70 -6.19
C ASP A 242 -29.17 31.25 -5.52
N ASN A 243 -29.89 30.33 -6.17
CA ASN A 243 -31.07 29.69 -5.61
C ASN A 243 -30.73 28.33 -5.00
N LEU A 244 -30.55 28.28 -3.69
CA LEU A 244 -30.28 27.04 -2.92
C LEU A 244 -31.37 25.96 -3.04
N SER A 245 -32.60 26.33 -3.44
CA SER A 245 -33.68 25.37 -3.65
C SER A 245 -33.69 24.75 -5.05
N ASP A 246 -32.86 25.25 -5.97
CA ASP A 246 -32.72 24.68 -7.32
C ASP A 246 -31.66 23.58 -7.35
N ALA A 247 -32.10 22.35 -7.11
CA ALA A 247 -31.24 21.18 -7.12
C ALA A 247 -30.77 20.74 -8.52
N SER A 248 -31.18 21.43 -9.61
CA SER A 248 -30.71 21.10 -10.97
C SER A 248 -29.30 21.63 -11.25
N ILE A 249 -28.86 22.64 -10.51
CA ILE A 249 -27.52 23.23 -10.64
C ILE A 249 -26.57 22.52 -9.67
N ILE A 250 -25.63 21.74 -10.21
CA ILE A 250 -24.66 20.97 -9.42
C ILE A 250 -23.73 21.89 -8.62
N ALA A 251 -23.22 22.95 -9.25
CA ALA A 251 -22.41 24.00 -8.63
C ALA A 251 -22.32 25.23 -9.55
N ALA A 252 -22.22 26.43 -8.97
CA ALA A 252 -21.75 27.62 -9.66
C ALA A 252 -20.21 27.56 -9.72
N LYS A 253 -19.66 27.52 -10.93
CA LYS A 253 -18.21 27.30 -11.13
C LYS A 253 -17.50 28.54 -11.65
N HIS A 254 -16.35 28.84 -11.07
CA HIS A 254 -15.47 29.90 -11.55
C HIS A 254 -14.01 29.58 -11.23
N ASN A 255 -13.07 30.23 -11.93
CA ASN A 255 -11.65 29.92 -11.80
C ASN A 255 -10.86 31.07 -11.17
N THR A 256 -9.85 30.71 -10.36
CA THR A 256 -8.79 31.63 -9.90
C THR A 256 -7.43 31.03 -10.16
N THR A 257 -6.42 31.84 -10.44
CA THR A 257 -5.06 31.38 -10.76
C THR A 257 -4.03 31.98 -9.81
N HIS A 258 -3.12 31.14 -9.32
CA HIS A 258 -2.12 31.48 -8.30
C HIS A 258 -0.75 30.96 -8.73
N LYS A 259 0.30 31.76 -8.53
CA LYS A 259 1.69 31.31 -8.72
C LYS A 259 2.22 30.81 -7.38
N LEU A 260 2.79 29.62 -7.38
CA LEU A 260 3.24 28.94 -6.18
C LEU A 260 4.75 28.70 -6.24
N THR A 261 5.46 29.13 -5.20
CA THR A 261 6.86 28.79 -4.97
C THR A 261 7.01 27.44 -4.25
N SER A 262 5.99 27.03 -3.51
CA SER A 262 5.88 25.73 -2.84
C SER A 262 4.45 25.18 -2.91
N LEU A 263 4.33 23.86 -2.89
CA LEU A 263 3.04 23.15 -2.90
C LEU A 263 2.53 23.03 -1.47
N ILE A 264 1.63 23.94 -1.09
CA ILE A 264 1.06 24.07 0.25
C ILE A 264 -0.45 23.83 0.25
N SER A 265 -1.03 23.67 1.44
CA SER A 265 -2.48 23.56 1.61
C SER A 265 -3.18 24.81 1.09
N TRP A 266 -4.33 24.66 0.44
CA TRP A 266 -5.14 25.81 0.01
C TRP A 266 -5.54 26.72 1.17
N GLN A 267 -5.69 26.16 2.38
CA GLN A 267 -5.94 26.93 3.61
C GLN A 267 -4.90 28.01 3.87
N ASP A 268 -3.65 27.76 3.47
CA ASP A 268 -2.52 28.67 3.69
C ASP A 268 -2.40 29.71 2.57
N ILE A 269 -3.32 29.71 1.59
CA ILE A 269 -3.42 30.68 0.50
C ILE A 269 -4.66 31.54 0.78
N PRO A 270 -4.51 32.78 1.29
CA PRO A 270 -5.63 33.56 1.83
C PRO A 270 -6.82 33.75 0.87
N SER A 271 -6.55 33.86 -0.43
CA SER A 271 -7.59 34.03 -1.47
C SER A 271 -8.44 32.79 -1.74
N ILE A 272 -8.00 31.61 -1.31
CA ILE A 272 -8.68 30.32 -1.55
C ILE A 272 -8.75 29.43 -0.30
N ALA A 273 -8.58 30.02 0.89
CA ALA A 273 -8.51 29.27 2.15
C ALA A 273 -9.76 28.42 2.42
N ASN A 274 -10.93 28.92 2.02
CA ASN A 274 -12.21 28.23 2.13
C ASN A 274 -12.70 27.62 0.80
N ALA A 275 -11.86 27.60 -0.24
CA ALA A 275 -12.27 27.09 -1.54
C ALA A 275 -12.53 25.57 -1.49
N SER A 276 -13.43 25.12 -2.35
CA SER A 276 -13.63 23.70 -2.65
C SER A 276 -13.90 23.52 -4.14
N GLY A 277 -13.52 22.38 -4.70
CA GLY A 277 -13.59 22.09 -6.12
C GLY A 277 -12.37 21.31 -6.60
N VAL A 278 -11.72 21.77 -7.68
CA VAL A 278 -10.61 21.06 -8.31
C VAL A 278 -9.42 22.00 -8.53
N GLY A 279 -8.23 21.59 -8.10
CA GLY A 279 -6.99 22.29 -8.39
C GLY A 279 -6.25 21.66 -9.56
N TYR A 280 -5.83 22.49 -10.50
CA TYR A 280 -4.99 22.13 -11.64
C TYR A 280 -3.62 22.76 -11.44
N TYR A 281 -2.63 21.94 -11.11
CA TYR A 281 -1.25 22.34 -10.89
C TYR A 281 -0.44 22.11 -12.16
N THR A 282 0.12 23.16 -12.75
CA THR A 282 0.93 23.06 -13.97
C THR A 282 2.36 23.54 -13.76
N THR A 283 3.30 22.84 -14.35
CA THR A 283 4.72 23.21 -14.46
C THR A 283 5.34 22.53 -15.67
N ASN A 284 6.59 22.84 -16.00
CA ASN A 284 7.30 22.27 -17.13
C ASN A 284 8.55 21.50 -16.72
N ILE A 285 8.91 20.53 -17.55
CA ILE A 285 10.12 19.71 -17.46
C ILE A 285 10.89 19.83 -18.77
N THR A 286 12.12 20.32 -18.72
CA THR A 286 13.01 20.33 -19.88
C THR A 286 13.65 18.93 -20.07
N TRP A 287 13.61 18.40 -21.28
CA TRP A 287 14.16 17.08 -21.61
C TRP A 287 14.91 17.06 -22.96
N PRO A 288 16.00 16.28 -23.10
CA PRO A 288 16.73 15.60 -22.03
C PRO A 288 17.42 16.60 -21.08
N PRO A 289 17.94 16.15 -19.93
CA PRO A 289 18.80 16.97 -19.08
C PRO A 289 19.96 17.57 -19.89
N THR A 290 20.30 18.84 -19.62
CA THR A 290 21.35 19.56 -20.36
C THR A 290 22.76 19.04 -20.06
N THR A 291 22.94 18.49 -18.86
CA THR A 291 24.14 17.77 -18.42
C THR A 291 23.77 16.32 -18.08
N ASN A 292 24.74 15.41 -18.14
CA ASN A 292 24.56 13.98 -17.85
C ASN A 292 23.64 13.28 -18.86
N THR A 293 23.28 12.02 -18.59
CA THR A 293 22.48 11.19 -19.50
C THR A 293 21.19 10.74 -18.85
N ALA A 294 20.15 10.55 -19.65
CA ALA A 294 18.93 9.91 -19.20
C ALA A 294 18.21 9.28 -20.38
N ASP A 295 17.74 8.04 -20.20
CA ASP A 295 16.94 7.32 -21.18
C ASP A 295 15.43 7.42 -20.85
N GLY A 296 15.08 7.78 -19.61
CA GLY A 296 13.72 7.94 -19.12
C GLY A 296 13.68 8.58 -17.73
N ALA A 297 12.49 8.81 -17.18
CA ALA A 297 12.35 9.41 -15.84
C ALA A 297 11.09 8.93 -15.11
N TYR A 298 11.19 8.81 -13.79
CA TYR A 298 10.05 8.63 -12.91
C TYR A 298 9.62 9.96 -12.27
N LEU A 299 8.33 10.20 -12.18
CA LEU A 299 7.70 11.26 -11.41
C LEU A 299 7.26 10.70 -10.06
N PHE A 300 7.71 11.35 -8.98
CA PHE A 300 7.27 11.08 -7.61
C PHE A 300 6.43 12.27 -7.14
N LEU A 301 5.16 12.02 -6.82
CA LEU A 301 4.29 13.03 -6.20
C LEU A 301 4.27 12.81 -4.67
N PRO A 302 4.00 13.86 -3.88
CA PRO A 302 3.63 13.63 -2.49
C PRO A 302 2.32 12.82 -2.41
N GLN A 303 2.02 12.28 -1.23
CA GLN A 303 0.75 11.61 -0.96
C GLN A 303 -0.43 12.50 -1.37
N THR A 304 -1.42 11.90 -2.04
CA THR A 304 -2.61 12.62 -2.56
C THR A 304 -3.87 12.07 -1.87
N PRO A 305 -4.20 12.54 -0.65
CA PRO A 305 -5.12 11.86 0.26
C PRO A 305 -6.56 11.75 -0.23
N ASN A 306 -6.99 12.62 -1.16
CA ASN A 306 -8.30 12.53 -1.79
C ASN A 306 -8.23 11.69 -3.08
N ALA A 307 -7.55 12.22 -4.08
CA ALA A 307 -7.22 11.57 -5.35
C ALA A 307 -6.24 12.48 -6.12
N ALA A 308 -5.68 11.97 -7.21
CA ALA A 308 -5.04 12.80 -8.22
C ALA A 308 -5.12 12.16 -9.61
N ARG A 309 -5.06 13.00 -10.65
CA ARG A 309 -4.79 12.58 -12.02
C ARG A 309 -3.62 13.35 -12.56
N VAL A 310 -2.78 12.69 -13.34
CA VAL A 310 -1.60 13.31 -13.95
C VAL A 310 -1.78 13.30 -15.45
N TYR A 311 -1.50 14.44 -16.07
CA TYR A 311 -1.38 14.59 -17.52
C TYR A 311 0.03 15.06 -17.82
N PHE A 312 0.63 14.48 -18.86
CA PHE A 312 1.95 14.83 -19.33
C PHE A 312 1.89 15.05 -20.84
N ASN A 313 2.24 16.24 -21.31
CA ASN A 313 2.06 16.66 -22.70
C ASN A 313 0.62 16.41 -23.23
N GLY A 314 -0.38 16.69 -22.39
CA GLY A 314 -1.80 16.45 -22.71
C GLY A 314 -2.25 14.99 -22.63
N HIS A 315 -1.35 14.02 -22.44
CA HIS A 315 -1.71 12.62 -22.27
C HIS A 315 -2.01 12.29 -20.81
N ARG A 316 -3.19 11.72 -20.54
CA ARG A 316 -3.52 11.22 -19.20
C ARG A 316 -2.69 9.98 -18.88
N LEU A 317 -1.93 10.02 -17.80
CA LEU A 317 -1.17 8.89 -17.31
C LEU A 317 -2.08 7.86 -16.62
N GLN A 318 -1.58 6.64 -16.46
CA GLN A 318 -2.29 5.55 -15.78
C GLN A 318 -2.62 5.90 -14.33
N ALA A 319 -3.62 5.22 -13.76
CA ALA A 319 -3.90 5.32 -12.33
C ALA A 319 -2.70 4.81 -11.51
N PHE A 320 -2.56 5.32 -10.28
CA PHE A 320 -1.42 5.03 -9.42
C PHE A 320 -1.86 4.98 -7.95
N ASP A 321 -1.01 4.40 -7.13
CA ASP A 321 -1.17 4.38 -5.68
C ASP A 321 -1.01 5.79 -5.10
N PHE A 322 -2.11 6.35 -4.59
CA PHE A 322 -2.11 7.69 -4.03
C PHE A 322 -1.32 7.82 -2.72
N GLN A 323 -0.98 6.70 -2.06
CA GLN A 323 -0.18 6.67 -0.83
C GLN A 323 1.31 6.82 -1.10
N ALA A 324 1.80 6.30 -2.22
CA ALA A 324 3.17 6.46 -2.66
C ALA A 324 3.24 6.64 -4.19
N PRO A 325 2.80 7.81 -4.71
CA PRO A 325 2.68 8.01 -6.14
C PRO A 325 4.02 7.95 -6.86
N LYS A 326 4.14 7.02 -7.81
CA LYS A 326 5.28 6.87 -8.69
C LYS A 326 4.79 6.56 -10.10
N LEU A 327 5.13 7.42 -11.06
CA LEU A 327 4.68 7.31 -12.43
C LEU A 327 5.88 7.30 -13.39
N ASP A 328 5.86 6.44 -14.40
CA ASP A 328 6.87 6.42 -15.46
C ASP A 328 6.50 7.43 -16.55
N LEU A 329 7.36 8.42 -16.79
CA LEU A 329 7.16 9.44 -17.83
C LEU A 329 7.73 9.02 -19.19
N SER A 330 8.50 7.93 -19.25
CA SER A 330 9.42 7.63 -20.36
C SER A 330 8.73 7.55 -21.72
N ALA A 331 7.51 7.01 -21.77
CA ALA A 331 6.76 6.88 -23.02
C ALA A 331 6.20 8.21 -23.56
N TYR A 332 6.22 9.29 -22.77
CA TYR A 332 5.58 10.57 -23.08
C TYR A 332 6.56 11.73 -23.21
N LEU A 333 7.84 11.50 -22.92
CA LEU A 333 8.90 12.52 -23.00
C LEU A 333 9.20 12.90 -24.45
N VAL A 334 9.26 14.21 -24.70
CA VAL A 334 9.71 14.80 -25.97
C VAL A 334 10.90 15.72 -25.73
N SER A 335 11.69 15.99 -26.78
CA SER A 335 12.80 16.93 -26.69
C SER A 335 12.28 18.37 -26.57
N GLY A 336 12.85 19.14 -25.65
CA GLY A 336 12.43 20.49 -25.30
C GLY A 336 11.61 20.52 -24.02
N GLU A 337 10.66 21.44 -23.95
CA GLU A 337 9.76 21.62 -22.81
C GLU A 337 8.62 20.59 -22.83
N ASN A 338 8.37 19.95 -21.69
CA ASN A 338 7.27 19.02 -21.48
C ASN A 338 6.35 19.59 -20.40
N GLU A 339 5.06 19.68 -20.68
CA GLU A 339 4.09 20.20 -19.71
C GLU A 339 3.59 19.08 -18.79
N LEU A 340 3.66 19.31 -17.48
CA LEU A 340 3.08 18.45 -16.44
C LEU A 340 1.87 19.16 -15.84
N THR A 341 0.73 18.46 -15.82
CA THR A 341 -0.48 18.89 -15.11
C THR A 341 -0.89 17.84 -14.08
N VAL A 342 -1.09 18.26 -12.82
CA VAL A 342 -1.66 17.43 -11.75
C VAL A 342 -3.01 17.99 -11.35
N GLU A 343 -4.07 17.20 -11.58
CA GLU A 343 -5.46 17.50 -11.21
C GLU A 343 -5.73 16.88 -9.83
N VAL A 344 -6.07 17.70 -8.84
CA VAL A 344 -6.33 17.28 -7.46
C VAL A 344 -7.70 17.80 -6.99
N PRO A 345 -8.68 16.92 -6.72
CA PRO A 345 -9.94 17.33 -6.12
C PRO A 345 -9.78 17.63 -4.62
N SER A 346 -10.57 18.58 -4.15
CA SER A 346 -10.77 18.82 -2.72
C SER A 346 -12.00 18.07 -2.21
N THR A 347 -12.17 18.04 -0.89
CA THR A 347 -13.50 17.83 -0.31
C THR A 347 -14.31 19.14 -0.38
N MET A 348 -15.63 19.05 -0.27
CA MET A 348 -16.52 20.23 -0.22
C MET A 348 -16.53 20.91 1.16
N TRP A 349 -15.88 20.31 2.16
CA TRP A 349 -16.02 20.71 3.57
C TRP A 349 -15.67 22.17 3.82
N ASN A 350 -14.55 22.66 3.29
CA ASN A 350 -14.06 24.00 3.57
C ASN A 350 -15.02 25.09 3.06
N TYR A 351 -15.63 24.87 1.89
CA TYR A 351 -16.63 25.79 1.34
C TYR A 351 -17.95 25.69 2.10
N LEU A 352 -18.49 24.48 2.30
CA LEU A 352 -19.77 24.27 2.99
C LEU A 352 -19.76 24.87 4.40
N ARG A 353 -18.63 24.82 5.10
CA ARG A 353 -18.46 25.40 6.45
C ARG A 353 -18.76 26.90 6.48
N THR A 354 -18.54 27.62 5.40
CA THR A 354 -18.79 29.07 5.32
C THR A 354 -20.27 29.45 5.29
N MET A 355 -21.16 28.47 5.08
CA MET A 355 -22.59 28.69 4.90
C MET A 355 -23.46 27.70 5.68
N LEU A 356 -22.93 27.07 6.74
CA LEU A 356 -23.66 26.06 7.51
C LEU A 356 -25.01 26.57 8.03
N ASP A 357 -25.09 27.84 8.41
CA ASP A 357 -26.30 28.50 8.91
C ASP A 357 -27.39 28.68 7.83
N GLU A 358 -27.05 28.48 6.56
CA GLU A 358 -27.97 28.58 5.41
C GLU A 358 -28.39 27.19 4.88
N LEU A 359 -27.69 26.13 5.29
CA LEU A 359 -27.97 24.77 4.83
C LEU A 359 -29.10 24.18 5.67
N TYR A 360 -30.04 23.49 5.02
CA TYR A 360 -31.12 22.77 5.68
C TYR A 360 -31.22 21.35 5.15
N SER A 361 -31.39 20.40 6.06
CA SER A 361 -31.79 19.03 5.76
C SER A 361 -33.06 18.72 6.54
N ALA A 362 -34.11 18.29 5.84
CA ALA A 362 -35.43 18.03 6.42
C ALA A 362 -35.98 19.19 7.27
N GLY A 363 -35.74 20.44 6.86
CA GLY A 363 -36.22 21.64 7.55
C GLY A 363 -35.46 22.01 8.83
N SER A 364 -34.34 21.34 9.12
CA SER A 364 -33.45 21.66 10.23
C SER A 364 -32.05 21.98 9.72
N LEU A 365 -31.32 22.83 10.45
CA LEU A 365 -29.88 23.05 10.20
C LEU A 365 -29.11 21.73 10.38
N PRO A 366 -27.94 21.57 9.73
CA PRO A 366 -27.03 20.47 10.00
C PRO A 366 -26.77 20.32 11.49
N GLN A 367 -27.16 19.18 12.07
CA GLN A 367 -26.85 18.86 13.46
C GLN A 367 -25.39 18.40 13.54
N LEU A 368 -24.50 19.35 13.75
CA LEU A 368 -23.09 19.10 14.03
C LEU A 368 -22.86 19.11 15.54
N GLU A 369 -22.01 18.23 16.05
CA GLU A 369 -21.53 18.35 17.43
C GLU A 369 -20.62 19.60 17.52
N GLY A 370 -20.99 20.56 18.38
CA GLY A 370 -20.24 21.82 18.53
C GLY A 370 -20.26 22.67 17.26
N SER A 371 -19.08 23.14 16.82
CA SER A 371 -18.90 23.90 15.57
C SER A 371 -18.73 23.00 14.33
N GLY A 372 -18.80 21.68 14.49
CA GLY A 372 -18.36 20.73 13.48
C GLY A 372 -16.82 20.64 13.33
N PRO A 373 -16.33 19.77 12.43
CA PRO A 373 -14.90 19.59 12.18
C PRO A 373 -14.15 20.87 11.76
N ASP A 374 -12.87 20.94 12.07
CA ASP A 374 -12.00 22.00 11.57
C ASP A 374 -11.84 21.95 10.03
N PRO A 375 -11.41 23.05 9.38
CA PRO A 375 -11.03 23.03 7.97
C PRO A 375 -10.01 21.92 7.65
N VAL A 376 -10.16 21.26 6.50
CA VAL A 376 -9.29 20.15 6.09
C VAL A 376 -8.28 20.60 5.04
N HIS A 377 -7.09 20.02 5.08
CA HIS A 377 -6.04 20.32 4.11
C HIS A 377 -6.45 19.86 2.72
N ASN A 378 -6.38 20.75 1.75
CA ASN A 378 -6.74 20.50 0.35
C ASN A 378 -5.59 20.91 -0.56
N GLY A 379 -5.47 20.22 -1.69
CA GLY A 379 -4.46 20.48 -2.72
C GLY A 379 -3.35 19.44 -2.78
N LEU A 380 -2.42 19.66 -3.69
CA LEU A 380 -1.14 18.95 -3.76
C LEU A 380 -0.19 19.59 -2.75
N ILE A 381 0.24 18.84 -1.73
CA ILE A 381 1.01 19.36 -0.60
C ILE A 381 2.31 18.59 -0.48
N GLY A 382 3.45 19.28 -0.48
CA GLY A 382 4.77 18.67 -0.32
C GLY A 382 5.69 18.92 -1.52
N VAL A 383 6.43 17.88 -1.93
CA VAL A 383 7.47 17.99 -2.95
C VAL A 383 7.20 17.01 -4.09
N VAL A 384 7.21 17.53 -5.31
CA VAL A 384 7.20 16.72 -6.53
C VAL A 384 8.64 16.59 -7.03
N SER A 385 9.10 15.36 -7.26
CA SER A 385 10.45 15.11 -7.75
C SER A 385 10.43 14.34 -9.08
N VAL A 386 11.37 14.68 -9.96
CA VAL A 386 11.68 13.90 -11.16
C VAL A 386 12.99 13.18 -10.93
N VAL A 387 13.01 11.89 -11.17
CA VAL A 387 14.23 11.06 -11.07
C VAL A 387 14.54 10.47 -12.44
N PRO A 388 15.48 11.08 -13.18
CA PRO A 388 15.99 10.50 -14.41
C PRO A 388 16.72 9.18 -14.16
N PHE A 389 16.67 8.30 -15.16
CA PHE A 389 17.37 7.02 -15.13
C PHE A 389 17.95 6.68 -16.50
N VAL A 390 18.89 5.74 -16.51
CA VAL A 390 19.38 5.07 -17.71
C VAL A 390 18.95 3.61 -17.73
N ASN A 391 18.71 3.08 -18.92
CA ASN A 391 18.32 1.71 -19.14
C ASN A 391 19.56 0.81 -19.17
N VAL A 392 19.58 -0.20 -18.32
CA VAL A 392 20.62 -1.24 -18.26
C VAL A 392 19.98 -2.60 -18.51
N ASN A 393 20.36 -3.25 -19.60
CA ASN A 393 19.88 -4.59 -19.89
C ASN A 393 20.71 -5.61 -19.12
N VAL A 394 20.06 -6.44 -18.32
CA VAL A 394 20.66 -7.58 -17.63
C VAL A 394 19.99 -8.84 -18.17
N ASP A 395 20.81 -9.71 -18.75
CA ASP A 395 20.39 -11.06 -19.09
C ASP A 395 20.35 -11.90 -17.82
N LEU A 396 19.17 -12.43 -17.51
CA LEU A 396 18.96 -13.32 -16.38
C LEU A 396 19.29 -14.78 -16.78
N PHE A 397 20.42 -14.99 -17.46
CA PHE A 397 20.99 -16.31 -17.80
C PHE A 397 22.35 -16.52 -17.12
#